data_AF-Q084U4-F1
#
_entry.id   AF-Q084U4-F1
#
_cell.length_a   1.000
_cell.length_b   1.000
_cell.length_c   1.000
_cell.angle_alpha   90.00
_cell.angle_beta   90.00
_cell.angle_gamma   90.00
#
_symmetry.space_group_name_H-M   'P 1'
#
loop_
_entity.id
_entity.type
_entity.pdbx_description
1 polymer ?
#
loop_
_entity_poly.entity_id
_entity_poly.type
_entity_poly.pdbx_seq_one_letter_code
_entity_poly.pdbx_strand_id
1 'polypeptide(L)'
;MDLTDLHPLEQAALTQLSVSVNKVFVTGAGGFLGLAICQRLLAVGIQVVGFARGDYPRLVELGVDMRQGDISDYDNVKQAMQGCDLVFHVASKAGVWGSKQSYYSPNVDGVNNIINACKALNIQRLVYTSTPSVTFAGRDENGINESAPYAETYLNYYGESKAIAEQHVLAANSAQLHTTALRPHLIWGPNDPHLVPRVIERARAGRLKLVGHEDKLVDTIYVDNAAYAHVLAALDLVTNAKCAGKAYFLSNDQPITMADMLNRILASVDLPPVTKRVPAGVAYAAGVVLETVYGLLNKSQEPIMTRFVARQLSTSHYFDISAAKQDLGYQPLISLEQGMQKLKQSLSN
;
A
#
# COMPACT_ATOMS: atom_id res chain seq x y z
N MET A 1 -6.79 16.05 -12.96
CA MET A 1 -6.99 14.73 -13.58
C MET A 1 -8.41 14.74 -14.08
N ASP A 2 -8.59 14.66 -15.38
CA ASP A 2 -9.89 14.46 -15.99
C ASP A 2 -10.19 12.95 -16.04
N LEU A 3 -11.46 12.57 -16.00
CA LEU A 3 -11.88 11.19 -16.22
C LEU A 3 -11.37 10.66 -17.57
N THR A 4 -11.30 11.53 -18.59
CA THR A 4 -10.81 11.15 -19.93
C THR A 4 -9.33 10.79 -19.96
N ASP A 5 -8.56 11.18 -18.94
CA ASP A 5 -7.14 10.83 -18.81
C ASP A 5 -6.95 9.37 -18.34
N LEU A 6 -8.01 8.73 -17.82
CA LEU A 6 -7.98 7.38 -17.27
C LEU A 6 -8.23 6.33 -18.36
N HIS A 7 -7.82 5.10 -18.10
CA HIS A 7 -8.06 3.99 -19.01
C HIS A 7 -9.58 3.68 -19.09
N PRO A 8 -10.15 3.31 -20.27
CA PRO A 8 -11.60 3.13 -20.42
C PRO A 8 -12.26 2.16 -19.42
N LEU A 9 -11.57 1.08 -19.05
CA LEU A 9 -12.05 0.14 -18.02
C LEU A 9 -12.16 0.80 -16.63
N GLU A 10 -11.21 1.67 -16.29
CA GLU A 10 -11.24 2.43 -15.04
C GLU A 10 -12.33 3.50 -15.06
N GLN A 11 -12.52 4.17 -16.19
CA GLN A 11 -13.64 5.12 -16.37
C GLN A 11 -15.00 4.43 -16.16
N ALA A 12 -15.19 3.24 -16.74
CA ALA A 12 -16.41 2.46 -16.58
C ALA A 12 -16.65 2.05 -15.12
N ALA A 13 -15.61 1.55 -14.43
CA ALA A 13 -15.71 1.16 -13.02
C ALA A 13 -16.04 2.35 -12.12
N LEU A 14 -15.39 3.50 -12.31
CA LEU A 14 -15.65 4.72 -11.54
C LEU A 14 -17.05 5.26 -11.79
N THR A 15 -17.48 5.31 -13.06
CA THR A 15 -18.83 5.78 -13.43
C THR A 15 -19.90 4.87 -12.83
N GLN A 16 -19.68 3.56 -12.80
CA GLN A 16 -20.62 2.63 -12.16
C GLN A 16 -20.63 2.79 -10.64
N LEU A 17 -19.47 3.03 -10.01
CA LEU A 17 -19.37 3.28 -8.58
C LEU A 17 -20.12 4.56 -8.18
N SER A 18 -20.03 5.63 -8.97
CA SER A 18 -20.68 6.92 -8.69
C SER A 18 -22.21 6.89 -8.79
N VAL A 19 -22.81 5.82 -9.34
CA VAL A 19 -24.28 5.64 -9.33
C VAL A 19 -24.80 5.34 -7.92
N SER A 20 -23.98 4.67 -7.10
CA SER A 20 -24.41 4.12 -5.80
C SER A 20 -23.68 4.71 -4.60
N VAL A 21 -22.57 5.42 -4.83
CA VAL A 21 -21.73 6.02 -3.79
C VAL A 21 -21.63 7.51 -4.04
N ASN A 22 -22.10 8.31 -3.10
CA ASN A 22 -22.10 9.78 -3.22
C ASN A 22 -20.94 10.40 -2.45
N LYS A 23 -20.62 9.85 -1.28
CA LYS A 23 -19.60 10.39 -0.38
C LYS A 23 -18.74 9.30 0.24
N VAL A 24 -17.42 9.48 0.19
CA VAL A 24 -16.45 8.51 0.68
C VAL A 24 -15.52 9.11 1.71
N PHE A 25 -15.08 8.28 2.65
CA PHE A 25 -14.06 8.64 3.63
C PHE A 25 -12.74 7.95 3.27
N VAL A 26 -11.67 8.71 3.11
CA VAL A 26 -10.33 8.21 2.75
C VAL A 26 -9.35 8.58 3.86
N THR A 27 -8.98 7.60 4.69
CA THR A 27 -7.86 7.81 5.61
C THR A 27 -6.54 7.75 4.85
N GLY A 28 -5.56 8.56 5.26
CA GLY A 28 -4.27 8.58 4.57
C GLY A 28 -4.38 9.23 3.18
N ALA A 29 -5.40 10.06 2.97
CA ALA A 29 -5.63 10.80 1.72
C ALA A 29 -4.40 11.60 1.27
N GLY A 30 -3.63 12.15 2.22
CA GLY A 30 -2.37 12.85 1.96
C GLY A 30 -1.17 11.97 1.62
N GLY A 31 -1.32 10.64 1.65
CA GLY A 31 -0.28 9.68 1.28
C GLY A 31 -0.29 9.35 -0.21
N PHE A 32 0.74 8.63 -0.67
CA PHE A 32 0.95 8.33 -2.08
C PHE A 32 -0.25 7.62 -2.75
N LEU A 33 -0.66 6.48 -2.21
CA LEU A 33 -1.83 5.74 -2.72
C LEU A 33 -3.16 6.46 -2.41
N GLY A 34 -3.29 7.06 -1.23
CA GLY A 34 -4.51 7.76 -0.82
C GLY A 34 -4.85 8.92 -1.75
N LEU A 35 -3.85 9.71 -2.16
CA LEU A 35 -3.99 10.79 -3.13
C LEU A 35 -4.47 10.25 -4.48
N ALA A 36 -3.85 9.17 -4.96
CA ALA A 36 -4.22 8.54 -6.22
C ALA A 36 -5.68 8.04 -6.23
N ILE A 37 -6.16 7.52 -5.10
CA ILE A 37 -7.57 7.14 -4.90
C ILE A 37 -8.48 8.38 -4.89
N CYS A 38 -8.12 9.42 -4.14
CA CYS A 38 -8.93 10.66 -4.06
C CYS A 38 -9.13 11.29 -5.45
N GLN A 39 -8.07 11.39 -6.25
CA GLN A 39 -8.14 11.97 -7.60
C GLN A 39 -9.13 11.25 -8.51
N ARG A 40 -9.17 9.91 -8.44
CA ARG A 40 -10.09 9.09 -9.23
C ARG A 40 -11.55 9.27 -8.83
N LEU A 41 -11.81 9.30 -7.52
CA LEU A 41 -13.17 9.47 -6.99
C LEU A 41 -13.72 10.86 -7.34
N LEU A 42 -12.89 11.91 -7.23
CA LEU A 42 -13.24 13.26 -7.62
C LEU A 42 -13.53 13.38 -9.13
N ALA A 43 -12.84 12.63 -9.99
CA ALA A 43 -13.02 12.67 -11.44
C ALA A 43 -14.43 12.24 -11.90
N VAL A 44 -15.17 11.50 -11.07
CA VAL A 44 -16.57 11.12 -11.30
C VAL A 44 -17.56 11.82 -10.36
N GLY A 45 -17.13 12.90 -9.70
CA GLY A 45 -17.99 13.73 -8.85
C GLY A 45 -18.35 13.12 -7.50
N ILE A 46 -17.71 12.02 -7.07
CA ILE A 46 -17.90 11.48 -5.72
C ILE A 46 -17.25 12.44 -4.72
N GLN A 47 -17.99 12.82 -3.68
CA GLN A 47 -17.49 13.68 -2.61
C GLN A 47 -16.46 12.93 -1.76
N VAL A 48 -15.28 13.50 -1.57
CA VAL A 48 -14.20 12.87 -0.80
C VAL A 48 -13.96 13.63 0.50
N VAL A 49 -14.12 12.94 1.63
CA VAL A 49 -13.62 13.37 2.94
C VAL A 49 -12.26 12.72 3.16
N GLY A 50 -11.20 13.51 3.12
CA GLY A 50 -9.85 13.04 3.39
C GLY A 50 -9.51 13.19 4.86
N PHE A 51 -8.89 12.18 5.47
CA PHE A 51 -8.51 12.21 6.89
C PHE A 51 -7.02 11.91 7.09
N ALA A 52 -6.31 12.84 7.72
CA ALA A 52 -4.88 12.73 7.97
C ALA A 52 -4.44 13.60 9.16
N ARG A 53 -3.23 13.36 9.68
CA ARG A 53 -2.67 14.13 10.79
C ARG A 53 -2.10 15.49 10.38
N GLY A 54 -1.60 15.59 9.15
CA GLY A 54 -0.97 16.80 8.61
C GLY A 54 -1.96 17.69 7.85
N ASP A 55 -1.47 18.85 7.44
CA ASP A 55 -2.17 19.76 6.53
C ASP A 55 -1.81 19.44 5.07
N TYR A 56 -2.81 19.48 4.19
CA TYR A 56 -2.71 19.10 2.77
C TYR A 56 -3.46 20.10 1.89
N PRO A 57 -2.99 21.36 1.77
CA PRO A 57 -3.67 22.41 1.01
C PRO A 57 -3.90 22.01 -0.45
N ARG A 58 -2.97 21.25 -1.05
CA ARG A 58 -3.12 20.76 -2.42
C ARG A 58 -4.31 19.82 -2.61
N LEU A 59 -4.67 19.02 -1.59
CA LEU A 59 -5.87 18.17 -1.65
C LEU A 59 -7.15 18.99 -1.54
N VAL A 60 -7.13 20.04 -0.72
CA VAL A 60 -8.25 20.99 -0.61
C VAL A 60 -8.48 21.71 -1.94
N GLU A 61 -7.42 22.18 -2.60
CA GLU A 61 -7.48 22.77 -3.95
C GLU A 61 -8.06 21.82 -4.99
N LEU A 62 -7.83 20.50 -4.84
CA LEU A 62 -8.41 19.47 -5.70
C LEU A 62 -9.89 19.19 -5.41
N GLY A 63 -10.44 19.70 -4.31
CA GLY A 63 -11.84 19.51 -3.91
C GLY A 63 -12.07 18.45 -2.83
N VAL A 64 -11.01 17.96 -2.15
CA VAL A 64 -11.16 17.07 -0.99
C VAL A 64 -11.55 17.88 0.25
N ASP A 65 -12.59 17.47 0.97
CA ASP A 65 -12.92 17.95 2.32
C ASP A 65 -11.93 17.33 3.32
N MET A 66 -10.79 17.99 3.49
CA MET A 66 -9.73 17.52 4.39
C MET A 66 -10.09 17.78 5.86
N ARG A 67 -10.09 16.71 6.65
CA ARG A 67 -10.25 16.71 8.10
C ARG A 67 -8.95 16.29 8.76
N GLN A 68 -8.45 17.16 9.63
CA GLN A 68 -7.26 16.87 10.42
C GLN A 68 -7.66 16.08 11.66
N GLY A 69 -6.95 14.99 11.96
CA GLY A 69 -7.16 14.21 13.17
C GLY A 69 -6.23 13.00 13.27
N ASP A 70 -6.25 12.34 14.43
CA ASP A 70 -5.57 11.07 14.64
C ASP A 70 -6.56 9.91 14.49
N ILE A 71 -6.17 8.88 13.77
CA ILE A 71 -7.02 7.69 13.58
C ILE A 71 -7.16 6.88 14.86
N SER A 72 -6.21 7.02 15.79
CA SER A 72 -6.28 6.42 17.11
C SER A 72 -7.30 7.12 18.03
N ASP A 73 -7.83 8.28 17.63
CA ASP A 73 -8.92 8.98 18.33
C ASP A 73 -10.27 8.64 17.69
N TYR A 74 -11.09 7.88 18.42
CA TYR A 74 -12.38 7.41 17.94
C TYR A 74 -13.37 8.53 17.62
N ASP A 75 -13.43 9.57 18.45
CA ASP A 75 -14.41 10.65 18.28
C ASP A 75 -14.07 11.50 17.04
N ASN A 76 -12.79 11.75 16.81
CA ASN A 76 -12.29 12.41 15.59
C ASN A 76 -12.68 11.61 14.35
N VAL A 77 -12.42 10.30 14.37
CA VAL A 77 -12.76 9.38 13.27
C VAL A 77 -14.27 9.35 13.02
N LYS A 78 -15.08 9.14 14.06
CA LYS A 78 -16.54 9.07 13.95
C LYS A 78 -17.12 10.40 13.45
N GLN A 79 -16.63 11.53 13.93
CA GLN A 79 -17.10 12.84 13.47
C GLN A 79 -16.78 13.07 11.98
N ALA A 80 -15.57 12.73 11.55
CA ALA A 80 -15.15 12.92 10.17
C ALA A 80 -15.88 11.98 9.18
N MET A 81 -16.28 10.78 9.64
CA MET A 81 -16.98 9.78 8.81
C MET A 81 -18.47 10.08 8.59
N GLN A 82 -19.05 11.10 9.23
CA GLN A 82 -20.48 11.38 9.14
C GLN A 82 -20.97 11.59 7.71
N GLY A 83 -22.02 10.85 7.35
CA GLY A 83 -22.67 10.93 6.04
C GLY A 83 -21.89 10.29 4.89
N CYS A 84 -20.81 9.54 5.16
CA CYS A 84 -20.10 8.78 4.13
C CYS A 84 -20.77 7.42 3.89
N ASP A 85 -20.75 6.95 2.64
CA ASP A 85 -21.35 5.68 2.21
C ASP A 85 -20.35 4.51 2.25
N LEU A 86 -19.06 4.84 2.11
CA LEU A 86 -17.96 3.88 1.96
C LEU A 86 -16.65 4.45 2.53
N VAL A 87 -15.84 3.56 3.10
CA VAL A 87 -14.52 3.89 3.64
C VAL A 87 -13.40 3.22 2.85
N PHE A 88 -12.40 4.00 2.45
CA PHE A 88 -11.08 3.54 2.07
C PHE A 88 -10.11 3.76 3.23
N HIS A 89 -9.74 2.68 3.93
CA HIS A 89 -8.77 2.75 5.00
C HIS A 89 -7.35 2.47 4.49
N VAL A 90 -6.68 3.54 4.02
CA VAL A 90 -5.33 3.52 3.45
C VAL A 90 -4.25 3.98 4.44
N ALA A 91 -4.64 4.70 5.50
CA ALA A 91 -3.70 5.17 6.51
C ALA A 91 -3.01 4.01 7.22
N SER A 92 -1.69 4.15 7.39
CA SER A 92 -0.87 3.20 8.12
C SER A 92 0.43 3.89 8.53
N LYS A 93 0.94 3.58 9.71
CA LYS A 93 2.36 3.79 9.98
C LYS A 93 3.15 2.71 9.24
N ALA A 94 3.78 3.11 8.14
CA ALA A 94 4.74 2.30 7.40
C ALA A 94 6.17 2.39 7.99
N GLY A 95 7.12 1.73 7.33
CA GLY A 95 8.51 1.63 7.78
C GLY A 95 8.72 0.46 8.75
N VAL A 96 9.98 0.21 9.13
CA VAL A 96 10.37 -1.04 9.83
C VAL A 96 11.12 -0.81 11.15
N TRP A 97 11.10 0.42 11.65
CA TRP A 97 11.81 0.82 12.87
C TRP A 97 10.98 1.77 13.74
N GLY A 98 10.88 1.45 15.02
CA GLY A 98 10.12 2.22 16.01
C GLY A 98 9.58 1.34 17.15
N SER A 99 8.96 1.96 18.15
CA SER A 99 8.36 1.21 19.27
C SER A 99 7.11 0.45 18.82
N LYS A 100 6.81 -0.68 19.48
CA LYS A 100 5.59 -1.46 19.23
C LYS A 100 4.33 -0.58 19.29
N GLN A 101 4.21 0.23 20.33
CA GLN A 101 3.07 1.14 20.51
C GLN A 101 2.88 2.09 19.33
N SER A 102 3.99 2.60 18.77
CA SER A 102 3.92 3.54 17.64
C SER A 102 3.36 2.91 16.36
N TYR A 103 3.43 1.58 16.21
CA TYR A 103 2.79 0.84 15.11
C TYR A 103 1.38 0.42 15.48
N TYR A 104 1.20 -0.16 16.67
CA TYR A 104 -0.08 -0.73 17.11
C TYR A 104 -1.17 0.32 17.25
N SER A 105 -0.84 1.49 17.80
CA SER A 105 -1.84 2.54 18.02
C SER A 105 -2.52 3.00 16.71
N PRO A 106 -1.79 3.40 15.65
CA PRO A 106 -2.45 3.75 14.40
C PRO A 106 -2.92 2.54 13.58
N ASN A 107 -2.17 1.43 13.57
CA ASN A 107 -2.46 0.33 12.64
C ASN A 107 -3.51 -0.64 13.18
N VAL A 108 -3.59 -0.87 14.50
CA VAL A 108 -4.54 -1.80 15.12
C VAL A 108 -5.67 -1.04 15.78
N ASP A 109 -5.37 -0.11 16.69
CA ASP A 109 -6.42 0.64 17.40
C ASP A 109 -7.18 1.55 16.42
N GLY A 110 -6.45 2.19 15.49
CA GLY A 110 -7.06 2.97 14.42
C GLY A 110 -8.01 2.18 13.53
N VAL A 111 -7.67 0.93 13.20
CA VAL A 111 -8.56 0.02 12.45
C VAL A 111 -9.81 -0.31 13.25
N ASN A 112 -9.65 -0.61 14.54
CA ASN A 112 -10.80 -0.86 15.43
C ASN A 112 -11.72 0.36 15.50
N ASN A 113 -11.16 1.58 15.56
CA ASN A 113 -11.93 2.82 15.54
C ASN A 113 -12.71 2.97 14.23
N ILE A 114 -12.09 2.70 13.08
CA ILE A 114 -12.75 2.72 11.78
C ILE A 114 -13.91 1.72 11.73
N ILE A 115 -13.67 0.47 12.13
CA ILE A 115 -14.70 -0.58 12.15
C ILE A 115 -15.87 -0.17 13.05
N ASN A 116 -15.59 0.33 14.26
CA ASN A 116 -16.61 0.75 15.21
C ASN A 116 -17.38 1.97 14.71
N ALA A 117 -16.71 2.93 14.08
CA ALA A 117 -17.35 4.10 13.48
C ALA A 117 -18.23 3.71 12.29
N CYS A 118 -17.79 2.78 11.43
CA CYS A 118 -18.62 2.24 10.36
C CYS A 118 -19.93 1.66 10.92
N LYS A 119 -19.85 0.81 11.95
CA LYS A 119 -21.02 0.22 12.60
C LYS A 119 -21.92 1.28 13.23
N ALA A 120 -21.35 2.25 13.95
CA ALA A 120 -22.10 3.30 14.64
C ALA A 120 -22.81 4.26 13.69
N LEU A 121 -22.28 4.46 12.48
CA LEU A 121 -22.82 5.35 11.46
C LEU A 121 -23.56 4.61 10.34
N ASN A 122 -23.72 3.29 10.48
CA ASN A 122 -24.35 2.42 9.48
C ASN A 122 -23.70 2.51 8.08
N ILE A 123 -22.38 2.70 8.04
CA ILE A 123 -21.58 2.63 6.83
C ILE A 123 -21.34 1.16 6.50
N GLN A 124 -21.76 0.74 5.32
CA GLN A 124 -21.86 -0.67 4.99
C GLN A 124 -20.62 -1.23 4.29
N ARG A 125 -19.63 -0.39 3.95
CA ARG A 125 -18.53 -0.79 3.04
C ARG A 125 -17.18 -0.26 3.52
N LEU A 126 -16.23 -1.17 3.67
CA LEU A 126 -14.86 -0.87 4.07
C LEU A 126 -13.85 -1.61 3.18
N VAL A 127 -13.08 -0.83 2.42
CA VAL A 127 -11.90 -1.33 1.70
C VAL A 127 -10.67 -0.98 2.52
N TYR A 128 -9.92 -1.99 2.95
CA TYR A 128 -8.71 -1.83 3.75
C TYR A 128 -7.45 -2.09 2.93
N THR A 129 -6.49 -1.17 2.97
CA THR A 129 -5.17 -1.38 2.37
C THR A 129 -4.28 -2.14 3.36
N SER A 130 -4.11 -3.43 3.12
CA SER A 130 -3.18 -4.33 3.81
C SER A 130 -1.83 -4.40 3.07
N THR A 131 -1.08 -5.49 3.22
CA THR A 131 0.24 -5.69 2.63
C THR A 131 0.61 -7.18 2.55
N PRO A 132 1.44 -7.62 1.60
CA PRO A 132 1.99 -8.98 1.61
C PRO A 132 2.82 -9.31 2.84
N SER A 133 3.32 -8.31 3.58
CA SER A 133 4.08 -8.56 4.81
C SER A 133 3.28 -9.25 5.93
N VAL A 134 1.96 -9.43 5.77
CA VAL A 134 1.13 -10.21 6.71
C VAL A 134 1.39 -11.72 6.63
N THR A 135 1.92 -12.24 5.52
CA THR A 135 2.28 -13.65 5.34
C THR A 135 3.79 -13.90 5.45
N PHE A 136 4.60 -12.84 5.36
CA PHE A 136 6.04 -12.96 5.24
C PHE A 136 6.74 -13.33 6.56
N ALA A 137 7.18 -14.58 6.65
CA ALA A 137 7.95 -15.13 7.77
C ALA A 137 9.48 -15.13 7.54
N GLY A 138 10.01 -14.30 6.62
CA GLY A 138 11.46 -14.23 6.35
C GLY A 138 12.01 -15.31 5.41
N ARG A 139 11.15 -15.93 4.60
CA ARG A 139 11.46 -17.00 3.64
C ARG A 139 10.90 -16.64 2.26
N ASP A 140 11.41 -17.31 1.23
CA ASP A 140 10.94 -17.16 -0.16
C ASP A 140 9.41 -17.41 -0.26
N GLU A 141 8.69 -16.44 -0.83
CA GLU A 141 7.27 -16.52 -1.17
C GLU A 141 7.15 -16.59 -2.70
N ASN A 142 7.00 -17.83 -3.20
CA ASN A 142 7.05 -18.15 -4.63
C ASN A 142 5.66 -18.44 -5.20
N GLY A 143 4.99 -17.42 -5.72
CA GLY A 143 3.66 -17.56 -6.35
C GLY A 143 2.59 -17.99 -5.36
N ILE A 144 2.70 -17.57 -4.10
CA ILE A 144 1.69 -17.86 -3.08
C ILE A 144 0.42 -17.05 -3.40
N ASN A 145 -0.73 -17.55 -2.94
CA ASN A 145 -2.02 -16.88 -3.04
C ASN A 145 -2.66 -16.71 -1.66
N GLU A 146 -3.91 -16.29 -1.61
CA GLU A 146 -4.68 -15.97 -0.41
C GLU A 146 -4.85 -17.16 0.56
N SER A 147 -4.59 -18.40 0.13
CA SER A 147 -4.59 -19.57 1.01
C SER A 147 -3.36 -19.64 1.93
N ALA A 148 -2.32 -18.84 1.65
CA ALA A 148 -1.16 -18.74 2.51
C ALA A 148 -1.56 -18.20 3.90
N PRO A 149 -1.14 -18.87 4.99
CA PRO A 149 -1.46 -18.42 6.33
C PRO A 149 -0.73 -17.10 6.64
N TYR A 150 -1.27 -16.35 7.61
CA TYR A 150 -0.52 -15.29 8.27
C TYR A 150 0.80 -15.83 8.83
N ALA A 151 1.83 -14.99 8.88
CA ALA A 151 3.11 -15.42 9.42
C ALA A 151 3.00 -15.80 10.91
N GLU A 152 3.61 -16.93 11.29
CA GLU A 152 3.67 -17.36 12.69
C GLU A 152 4.60 -16.48 13.53
N THR A 153 5.61 -15.87 12.88
CA THR A 153 6.57 -14.96 13.52
C THR A 153 6.87 -13.79 12.60
N TYR A 154 6.97 -12.60 13.18
CA TYR A 154 7.23 -11.35 12.44
C TYR A 154 8.61 -10.79 12.78
N LEU A 155 9.32 -10.33 11.75
CA LEU A 155 10.64 -9.69 11.89
C LEU A 155 10.54 -8.19 12.20
N ASN A 156 9.34 -7.60 12.17
CA ASN A 156 9.08 -6.21 12.55
C ASN A 156 7.65 -6.05 13.08
N TYR A 157 7.40 -4.95 13.81
CA TYR A 157 6.07 -4.63 14.33
C TYR A 157 5.08 -4.16 13.25
N TYR A 158 5.58 -3.72 12.08
CA TYR A 158 4.73 -3.30 10.98
C TYR A 158 3.91 -4.47 10.44
N GLY A 159 4.55 -5.55 10.00
CA GLY A 159 3.91 -6.77 9.50
C GLY A 159 2.98 -7.38 10.55
N GLU A 160 3.43 -7.49 11.80
CA GLU A 160 2.62 -7.99 12.92
C GLU A 160 1.34 -7.15 13.10
N SER A 161 1.48 -5.82 13.17
CA SER A 161 0.33 -4.91 13.34
C SER A 161 -0.63 -4.95 12.15
N LYS A 162 -0.13 -5.05 10.91
CA LYS A 162 -0.96 -5.13 9.71
C LYS A 162 -1.70 -6.46 9.60
N ALA A 163 -1.09 -7.56 10.05
CA ALA A 163 -1.74 -8.87 10.09
C ALA A 163 -2.91 -8.87 11.08
N ILE A 164 -2.69 -8.39 12.31
CA ILE A 164 -3.75 -8.26 13.32
C ILE A 164 -4.90 -7.38 12.81
N ALA A 165 -4.55 -6.23 12.23
CA ALA A 165 -5.52 -5.32 11.65
C ALA A 165 -6.33 -5.93 10.50
N GLU A 166 -5.67 -6.65 9.58
CA GLU A 166 -6.37 -7.36 8.50
C GLU A 166 -7.35 -8.40 9.07
N GLN A 167 -6.93 -9.18 10.07
CA GLN A 167 -7.79 -10.13 10.76
C GLN A 167 -9.02 -9.45 11.39
N HIS A 168 -8.85 -8.30 12.03
CA HIS A 168 -9.97 -7.54 12.60
C HIS A 168 -10.94 -7.04 11.53
N VAL A 169 -10.43 -6.53 10.40
CA VAL A 169 -11.25 -6.09 9.27
C VAL A 169 -12.06 -7.26 8.71
N LEU A 170 -11.41 -8.38 8.38
CA LEU A 170 -12.08 -9.55 7.82
C LEU A 170 -13.08 -10.17 8.79
N ALA A 171 -12.77 -10.20 10.09
CA ALA A 171 -13.68 -10.67 11.13
C ALA A 171 -14.89 -9.73 11.35
N ALA A 172 -14.78 -8.45 10.98
CA ALA A 172 -15.89 -7.51 11.04
C ALA A 172 -16.88 -7.65 9.87
N ASN A 173 -16.53 -8.43 8.84
CA ASN A 173 -17.41 -8.70 7.71
C ASN A 173 -18.74 -9.32 8.15
N SER A 174 -19.85 -8.74 7.73
CA SER A 174 -21.20 -9.17 8.10
C SER A 174 -22.22 -8.60 7.13
N ALA A 175 -23.50 -8.98 7.28
CA ALA A 175 -24.60 -8.37 6.52
C ALA A 175 -24.76 -6.84 6.76
N GLN A 176 -24.17 -6.30 7.83
CA GLN A 176 -24.23 -4.86 8.15
C GLN A 176 -23.00 -4.10 7.66
N LEU A 177 -21.88 -4.79 7.44
CA LEU A 177 -20.61 -4.21 7.03
C LEU A 177 -19.87 -5.20 6.15
N HIS A 178 -19.86 -4.96 4.85
CA HIS A 178 -19.03 -5.68 3.91
C HIS A 178 -17.61 -5.11 3.93
N THR A 179 -16.62 -5.96 4.19
CA THR A 179 -15.22 -5.55 4.27
C THR A 179 -14.37 -6.33 3.28
N THR A 180 -13.31 -5.72 2.76
CA THR A 180 -12.29 -6.45 1.98
C THR A 180 -10.91 -5.88 2.26
N ALA A 181 -9.88 -6.72 2.14
CA ALA A 181 -8.49 -6.33 2.36
C ALA A 181 -7.65 -6.50 1.07
N LEU A 182 -6.84 -5.51 0.75
CA LEU A 182 -6.00 -5.49 -0.44
C LEU A 182 -4.53 -5.47 -0.05
N ARG A 183 -3.72 -6.39 -0.57
CA ARG A 183 -2.28 -6.57 -0.26
C ARG A 183 -1.41 -6.14 -1.45
N PRO A 184 -1.33 -4.83 -1.80
CA PRO A 184 -0.44 -4.37 -2.85
C PRO A 184 1.03 -4.54 -2.46
N HIS A 185 1.84 -5.05 -3.39
CA HIS A 185 3.28 -5.22 -3.17
C HIS A 185 4.10 -4.11 -3.82
N LEU A 186 4.96 -3.44 -3.05
CA LEU A 186 5.90 -2.40 -3.52
C LEU A 186 5.26 -1.40 -4.50
N ILE A 187 4.35 -0.57 -4.00
CA ILE A 187 3.70 0.46 -4.82
C ILE A 187 4.75 1.49 -5.27
N TRP A 188 4.81 1.77 -6.57
CA TRP A 188 5.76 2.74 -7.16
C TRP A 188 5.11 3.56 -8.27
N GLY A 189 5.75 4.67 -8.63
CA GLY A 189 5.33 5.56 -9.71
C GLY A 189 5.78 7.00 -9.48
N PRO A 190 5.34 7.94 -10.34
CA PRO A 190 5.54 9.38 -10.14
C PRO A 190 5.16 9.82 -8.73
N ASN A 191 5.99 10.64 -8.08
CA ASN A 191 5.81 11.11 -6.69
C ASN A 191 5.90 10.04 -5.59
N ASP A 192 6.39 8.84 -5.89
CA ASP A 192 6.72 7.85 -4.85
C ASP A 192 7.68 8.47 -3.81
N PRO A 193 7.29 8.54 -2.53
CA PRO A 193 8.08 9.17 -1.47
C PRO A 193 9.14 8.23 -0.86
N HIS A 194 9.20 6.96 -1.27
CA HIS A 194 9.93 5.92 -0.55
C HIS A 194 10.91 5.15 -1.42
N LEU A 195 10.46 4.44 -2.46
CA LEU A 195 11.34 3.51 -3.19
C LEU A 195 12.21 4.28 -4.20
N VAL A 196 11.59 4.98 -5.14
CA VAL A 196 12.29 5.73 -6.21
C VAL A 196 13.37 6.68 -5.68
N PRO A 197 13.08 7.63 -4.77
CA PRO A 197 14.09 8.58 -4.30
C PRO A 197 15.23 7.87 -3.55
N ARG A 198 14.94 6.88 -2.69
CA ARG A 198 15.96 6.14 -1.92
C ARG A 198 16.90 5.36 -2.83
N VAL A 199 16.41 4.80 -3.94
CA VAL A 199 17.23 4.10 -4.93
C VAL A 199 18.17 5.09 -5.64
N ILE A 200 17.64 6.22 -6.12
CA ILE A 200 18.41 7.25 -6.83
C ILE A 200 19.48 7.85 -5.92
N GLU A 201 19.13 8.24 -4.69
CA GLU A 201 20.05 8.82 -3.71
C GLU A 201 21.20 7.85 -3.37
N ARG A 202 20.89 6.57 -3.12
CA ARG A 202 21.91 5.56 -2.82
C ARG A 202 22.81 5.30 -4.02
N ALA A 203 22.28 5.32 -5.24
CA ALA A 203 23.07 5.13 -6.45
C ALA A 203 24.03 6.31 -6.68
N ARG A 204 23.54 7.56 -6.57
CA ARG A 204 24.36 8.77 -6.66
C ARG A 204 25.47 8.80 -5.61
N ALA A 205 25.20 8.28 -4.42
CA ALA A 205 26.20 8.14 -3.35
C ALA A 205 27.18 6.96 -3.53
N GLY A 206 27.04 6.13 -4.58
CA GLY A 206 27.86 4.92 -4.79
C GLY A 206 27.60 3.81 -3.76
N ARG A 207 26.46 3.86 -3.07
CA ARG A 207 26.09 2.97 -1.94
C ARG A 207 25.03 1.94 -2.30
N LEU A 208 24.41 2.03 -3.48
CA LEU A 208 23.42 1.05 -3.93
C LEU A 208 24.11 -0.28 -4.27
N LYS A 209 23.62 -1.37 -3.68
CA LYS A 209 24.10 -2.74 -3.92
C LYS A 209 22.91 -3.69 -3.91
N LEU A 210 23.00 -4.74 -4.73
CA LEU A 210 22.08 -5.86 -4.69
C LEU A 210 22.37 -6.75 -3.47
N VAL A 211 21.35 -7.41 -2.93
CA VAL A 211 21.49 -8.32 -1.79
C VAL A 211 21.31 -9.75 -2.27
N GLY A 212 22.17 -10.65 -1.79
CA GLY A 212 22.18 -12.05 -2.21
C GLY A 212 23.05 -12.31 -3.45
N HIS A 213 23.35 -13.59 -3.67
CA HIS A 213 24.20 -14.05 -4.77
C HIS A 213 23.43 -14.15 -6.09
N GLU A 214 22.14 -14.45 -6.02
CA GLU A 214 21.26 -14.64 -7.16
C GLU A 214 20.18 -13.56 -7.18
N ASP A 215 19.59 -13.34 -8.35
CA ASP A 215 18.41 -12.50 -8.47
C ASP A 215 17.16 -13.28 -8.09
N LYS A 216 16.34 -12.68 -7.24
CA LYS A 216 15.04 -13.21 -6.83
C LYS A 216 13.93 -12.43 -7.51
N LEU A 217 12.89 -13.16 -7.90
CA LEU A 217 11.67 -12.56 -8.46
C LEU A 217 10.90 -11.83 -7.36
N VAL A 218 10.44 -10.64 -7.71
CA VAL A 218 9.57 -9.79 -6.92
C VAL A 218 8.45 -9.27 -7.80
N ASP A 219 7.26 -9.24 -7.24
CA ASP A 219 6.18 -8.46 -7.80
C ASP A 219 6.33 -7.00 -7.38
N THR A 220 5.78 -6.11 -8.19
CA THR A 220 5.58 -4.71 -7.83
C THR A 220 4.21 -4.29 -8.34
N ILE A 221 3.72 -3.11 -7.96
CA ILE A 221 2.50 -2.56 -8.54
C ILE A 221 2.66 -1.07 -8.82
N TYR A 222 2.27 -0.66 -10.02
CA TYR A 222 2.21 0.75 -10.36
C TYR A 222 1.06 1.43 -9.58
N VAL A 223 1.28 2.65 -9.06
CA VAL A 223 0.32 3.33 -8.18
C VAL A 223 -1.09 3.46 -8.76
N ASP A 224 -1.20 3.69 -10.07
CA ASP A 224 -2.50 3.81 -10.72
C ASP A 224 -3.23 2.47 -10.78
N ASN A 225 -2.51 1.35 -10.99
CA ASN A 225 -3.10 0.02 -10.94
C ASN A 225 -3.53 -0.35 -9.52
N ALA A 226 -2.74 0.06 -8.50
CA ALA A 226 -3.12 -0.14 -7.11
C ALA A 226 -4.39 0.63 -6.76
N ALA A 227 -4.50 1.89 -7.16
CA ALA A 227 -5.70 2.70 -6.94
C ALA A 227 -6.92 2.14 -7.71
N TYR A 228 -6.73 1.70 -8.96
CA TYR A 228 -7.77 1.02 -9.75
C TYR A 228 -8.30 -0.24 -9.04
N ALA A 229 -7.41 -1.07 -8.46
CA ALA A 229 -7.83 -2.24 -7.69
C ALA A 229 -8.69 -1.88 -6.47
N HIS A 230 -8.40 -0.73 -5.81
CA HIS A 230 -9.25 -0.24 -4.71
C HIS A 230 -10.63 0.18 -5.21
N VAL A 231 -10.71 0.84 -6.36
CA VAL A 231 -11.99 1.19 -6.99
C VAL A 231 -12.80 -0.06 -7.34
N LEU A 232 -12.17 -1.08 -7.93
CA LEU A 232 -12.84 -2.35 -8.23
C LEU A 232 -13.35 -3.05 -6.99
N ALA A 233 -12.55 -3.09 -5.92
CA ALA A 233 -12.97 -3.65 -4.65
C ALA A 233 -14.19 -2.90 -4.08
N ALA A 234 -14.17 -1.56 -4.09
CA ALA A 234 -15.31 -0.75 -3.67
C ALA A 234 -16.56 -1.02 -4.53
N LEU A 235 -16.40 -1.09 -5.85
CA LEU A 235 -17.50 -1.39 -6.78
C LEU A 235 -18.09 -2.77 -6.54
N ASP A 236 -17.25 -3.78 -6.32
CA ASP A 236 -17.73 -5.14 -6.04
C ASP A 236 -18.47 -5.20 -4.71
N LEU A 237 -17.98 -4.57 -3.63
CA LEU A 237 -18.70 -4.48 -2.34
C LEU A 237 -20.08 -3.83 -2.46
N VAL A 238 -20.28 -2.95 -3.45
CA VAL A 238 -21.57 -2.32 -3.75
C VAL A 238 -22.49 -3.22 -4.57
N THR A 239 -21.95 -3.95 -5.54
CA THR A 239 -22.75 -4.60 -6.59
C THR A 239 -22.97 -6.08 -6.36
N ASN A 240 -21.92 -6.86 -6.06
CA ASN A 240 -22.00 -8.32 -5.96
C ASN A 240 -21.55 -8.87 -4.59
N ALA A 241 -20.75 -8.11 -3.85
CA ALA A 241 -20.10 -8.49 -2.61
C ALA A 241 -19.30 -9.81 -2.68
N LYS A 242 -18.71 -10.14 -3.85
CA LYS A 242 -17.87 -11.33 -4.02
C LYS A 242 -16.59 -11.25 -3.19
N CYS A 243 -16.05 -10.05 -3.04
CA CYS A 243 -14.83 -9.77 -2.28
C CYS A 243 -15.06 -9.55 -0.78
N ALA A 244 -16.32 -9.57 -0.33
CA ALA A 244 -16.66 -9.37 1.07
C ALA A 244 -16.09 -10.51 1.94
N GLY A 245 -15.41 -10.14 3.02
CA GLY A 245 -14.74 -11.05 3.95
C GLY A 245 -13.46 -11.68 3.43
N LYS A 246 -12.92 -11.21 2.31
CA LYS A 246 -11.72 -11.77 1.67
C LYS A 246 -10.56 -10.77 1.63
N ALA A 247 -9.35 -11.30 1.55
CA ALA A 247 -8.13 -10.56 1.25
C ALA A 247 -7.64 -10.88 -0.16
N TYR A 248 -6.86 -10.01 -0.79
CA TYR A 248 -6.33 -10.22 -2.15
C TYR A 248 -4.89 -9.72 -2.29
N PHE A 249 -4.01 -10.54 -2.84
CA PHE A 249 -2.72 -10.05 -3.34
C PHE A 249 -2.92 -9.22 -4.60
N LEU A 250 -2.19 -8.11 -4.69
CA LEU A 250 -2.24 -7.22 -5.86
C LEU A 250 -0.81 -6.95 -6.36
N SER A 251 -0.62 -7.16 -7.66
CA SER A 251 0.62 -6.88 -8.36
C SER A 251 0.34 -6.34 -9.77
N ASN A 252 1.40 -6.00 -10.48
CA ASN A 252 1.38 -5.68 -11.90
C ASN A 252 1.33 -6.92 -12.80
N ASP A 253 1.16 -8.14 -12.23
CA ASP A 253 1.11 -9.42 -12.96
C ASP A 253 2.34 -9.70 -13.83
N GLN A 254 3.48 -9.09 -13.48
CA GLN A 254 4.72 -9.10 -14.23
C GLN A 254 5.89 -9.25 -13.24
N PRO A 255 6.08 -10.44 -12.63
CA PRO A 255 7.17 -10.65 -11.69
C PRO A 255 8.51 -10.44 -12.40
N ILE A 256 9.34 -9.56 -11.86
CA ILE A 256 10.67 -9.23 -12.38
C ILE A 256 11.71 -9.44 -11.29
N THR A 257 12.98 -9.40 -11.62
CA THR A 257 14.01 -9.45 -10.59
C THR A 257 14.13 -8.10 -9.88
N MET A 258 14.54 -8.12 -8.61
CA MET A 258 14.85 -6.88 -7.89
C MET A 258 15.93 -6.07 -8.63
N ALA A 259 16.92 -6.74 -9.24
CA ALA A 259 17.93 -6.07 -10.06
C ALA A 259 17.34 -5.36 -11.27
N ASP A 260 16.40 -5.99 -12.00
CA ASP A 260 15.71 -5.36 -13.12
C ASP A 260 14.91 -4.13 -12.66
N MET A 261 14.14 -4.26 -11.57
CA MET A 261 13.37 -3.14 -11.01
C MET A 261 14.28 -1.93 -10.68
N LEU A 262 15.36 -2.18 -9.93
CA LEU A 262 16.30 -1.13 -9.55
C LEU A 262 16.96 -0.49 -10.78
N ASN A 263 17.42 -1.29 -11.73
CA ASN A 263 18.08 -0.78 -12.93
C ASN A 263 17.15 -0.01 -13.86
N ARG A 264 15.85 -0.37 -13.92
CA ARG A 264 14.85 0.43 -14.62
C ARG A 264 14.65 1.81 -13.99
N ILE A 265 14.59 1.90 -12.65
CA ILE A 265 14.55 3.19 -11.94
C ILE A 265 15.81 4.02 -12.24
N LEU A 266 16.99 3.41 -12.23
CA LEU A 266 18.25 4.12 -12.53
C LEU A 266 18.29 4.65 -13.97
N ALA A 267 17.79 3.87 -14.93
CA ALA A 267 17.67 4.29 -16.32
C ALA A 267 16.68 5.44 -16.52
N SER A 268 15.67 5.58 -15.66
CA SER A 268 14.74 6.73 -15.69
C SER A 268 15.43 8.07 -15.38
N VAL A 269 16.61 8.06 -14.76
CA VAL A 269 17.41 9.26 -14.46
C VAL A 269 18.84 9.17 -15.03
N ASP A 270 19.01 8.33 -16.05
CA ASP A 270 20.25 8.13 -16.80
C ASP A 270 21.48 7.79 -15.91
N LEU A 271 21.25 7.07 -14.81
CA LEU A 271 22.29 6.55 -13.92
C LEU A 271 22.76 5.15 -14.36
N PRO A 272 24.04 4.78 -14.11
CA PRO A 272 24.56 3.48 -14.49
C PRO A 272 23.89 2.34 -13.68
N PRO A 273 23.78 1.13 -14.26
CA PRO A 273 23.15 0.00 -13.58
C PRO A 273 23.95 -0.45 -12.34
N VAL A 274 23.23 -0.90 -11.32
CA VAL A 274 23.82 -1.55 -10.15
C VAL A 274 24.14 -3.01 -10.46
N THR A 275 25.41 -3.37 -10.27
CA THR A 275 25.93 -4.73 -10.48
C THR A 275 26.58 -5.33 -9.24
N LYS A 276 27.00 -4.48 -8.29
CA LYS A 276 27.68 -4.91 -7.06
C LYS A 276 26.69 -5.58 -6.10
N ARG A 277 27.09 -6.73 -5.54
CA ARG A 277 26.30 -7.52 -4.59
C ARG A 277 26.90 -7.51 -3.18
N VAL A 278 26.04 -7.73 -2.19
CA VAL A 278 26.40 -8.06 -0.81
C VAL A 278 25.76 -9.40 -0.45
N PRO A 279 26.51 -10.37 0.11
CA PRO A 279 25.93 -11.63 0.56
C PRO A 279 24.80 -11.42 1.57
N ALA A 280 23.72 -12.20 1.46
CA ALA A 280 22.54 -12.06 2.31
C ALA A 280 22.86 -12.17 3.81
N GLY A 281 23.76 -13.10 4.18
CA GLY A 281 24.21 -13.25 5.57
C GLY A 281 24.93 -12.02 6.11
N VAL A 282 25.71 -11.32 5.28
CA VAL A 282 26.39 -10.07 5.66
C VAL A 282 25.37 -8.95 5.86
N ALA A 283 24.39 -8.82 4.95
CA ALA A 283 23.31 -7.84 5.10
C ALA A 283 22.48 -8.11 6.38
N TYR A 284 22.18 -9.37 6.67
CA TYR A 284 21.45 -9.77 7.87
C TYR A 284 22.24 -9.46 9.15
N ALA A 285 23.53 -9.79 9.19
CA ALA A 285 24.40 -9.48 10.32
C ALA A 285 24.51 -7.97 10.55
N ALA A 286 24.63 -7.17 9.48
CA ALA A 286 24.59 -5.72 9.57
C ALA A 286 23.26 -5.22 10.15
N GLY A 287 22.13 -5.82 9.74
CA GLY A 287 20.81 -5.56 10.32
C GLY A 287 20.77 -5.82 11.83
N VAL A 288 21.26 -6.97 12.29
CA VAL A 288 21.34 -7.30 13.73
C VAL A 288 22.10 -6.24 14.51
N VAL A 289 23.28 -5.87 14.02
CA VAL A 289 24.16 -4.89 14.69
C VAL A 289 23.50 -3.52 14.73
N LEU A 290 22.97 -3.05 13.61
CA LEU A 290 22.37 -1.73 13.51
C LEU A 290 21.11 -1.60 14.35
N GLU A 291 20.23 -2.60 14.35
CA GLU A 291 19.06 -2.62 15.23
C GLU A 291 19.47 -2.58 16.71
N THR A 292 20.45 -3.39 17.11
CA THR A 292 20.95 -3.41 18.48
C THR A 292 21.52 -2.04 18.89
N VAL A 293 22.38 -1.45 18.07
CA VAL A 293 22.99 -0.14 18.34
C VAL A 293 21.94 0.96 18.38
N TYR A 294 21.00 1.00 17.42
CA TYR A 294 19.96 2.03 17.38
C TYR A 294 18.99 1.89 18.54
N GLY A 295 18.66 0.67 18.95
CA GLY A 295 17.84 0.39 20.13
C GLY A 295 18.51 0.87 21.41
N LEU A 296 19.81 0.55 21.61
CA LEU A 296 20.58 1.00 22.77
C LEU A 296 20.73 2.54 22.83
N LEU A 297 20.89 3.19 21.67
CA LEU A 297 21.01 4.64 21.56
C LEU A 297 19.66 5.36 21.49
N ASN A 298 18.54 4.63 21.60
CA ASN A 298 17.17 5.13 21.46
C ASN A 298 16.96 6.02 20.21
N LYS A 299 17.60 5.67 19.09
CA LYS A 299 17.49 6.41 17.85
C LYS A 299 16.15 6.12 17.17
N SER A 300 15.40 7.19 16.89
CA SER A 300 14.12 7.13 16.19
C SER A 300 14.24 7.00 14.66
N GLN A 301 15.40 7.35 14.10
CA GLN A 301 15.67 7.25 12.66
C GLN A 301 15.83 5.79 12.24
N GLU A 302 15.24 5.41 11.10
CA GLU A 302 15.34 4.04 10.57
C GLU A 302 16.80 3.72 10.21
N PRO A 303 17.35 2.58 10.67
CA PRO A 303 18.66 2.12 10.23
C PRO A 303 18.68 1.85 8.73
N ILE A 304 19.84 2.06 8.10
CA ILE A 304 20.02 1.80 6.66
C ILE A 304 19.73 0.35 6.24
N MET A 305 19.81 -0.58 7.20
CA MET A 305 19.57 -2.01 7.06
C MET A 305 19.00 -2.56 8.38
N THR A 306 17.94 -3.34 8.28
CA THR A 306 17.35 -4.14 9.37
C THR A 306 17.35 -5.61 8.96
N ARG A 307 17.15 -6.54 9.89
CA ARG A 307 16.99 -7.98 9.59
C ARG A 307 15.84 -8.20 8.60
N PHE A 308 14.74 -7.47 8.79
CA PHE A 308 13.60 -7.53 7.87
C PHE A 308 13.98 -7.06 6.47
N VAL A 309 14.64 -5.89 6.32
CA VAL A 309 15.06 -5.37 5.01
C VAL A 309 16.06 -6.31 4.35
N ALA A 310 17.01 -6.86 5.12
CA ALA A 310 17.96 -7.84 4.61
C ALA A 310 17.24 -9.08 4.06
N ARG A 311 16.26 -9.62 4.79
CA ARG A 311 15.46 -10.76 4.35
C ARG A 311 14.64 -10.41 3.12
N GLN A 312 13.85 -9.34 3.18
CA GLN A 312 12.99 -8.89 2.08
C GLN A 312 13.76 -8.65 0.77
N LEU A 313 14.99 -8.11 0.85
CA LEU A 313 15.83 -7.92 -0.33
C LEU A 313 16.54 -9.19 -0.82
N SER A 314 16.58 -10.24 0.00
CA SER A 314 17.27 -11.51 -0.28
C SER A 314 16.33 -12.68 -0.63
N THR A 315 15.02 -12.50 -0.44
CA THR A 315 13.99 -13.51 -0.68
C THR A 315 13.14 -13.14 -1.89
N SER A 316 12.53 -14.15 -2.52
CA SER A 316 11.52 -13.92 -3.56
C SER A 316 10.17 -13.56 -2.96
N HIS A 317 9.43 -12.70 -3.67
CA HIS A 317 8.13 -12.17 -3.26
C HIS A 317 7.26 -11.94 -4.49
N TYR A 318 6.68 -12.99 -5.04
CA TYR A 318 5.70 -12.87 -6.10
C TYR A 318 4.48 -13.71 -5.79
N PHE A 319 3.33 -13.28 -6.29
CA PHE A 319 2.03 -13.75 -5.80
C PHE A 319 1.14 -14.15 -6.98
N ASP A 320 0.35 -15.21 -6.78
CA ASP A 320 -0.72 -15.56 -7.70
C ASP A 320 -1.94 -14.69 -7.38
N ILE A 321 -2.25 -13.76 -8.29
CA ILE A 321 -3.37 -12.81 -8.17
C ILE A 321 -4.65 -13.29 -8.86
N SER A 322 -4.78 -14.59 -9.14
CA SER A 322 -5.94 -15.17 -9.84
C SER A 322 -7.26 -14.88 -9.13
N ALA A 323 -7.28 -14.83 -7.80
CA ALA A 323 -8.48 -14.48 -7.04
C ALA A 323 -8.94 -13.04 -7.33
N ALA A 324 -8.01 -12.08 -7.40
CA ALA A 324 -8.34 -10.69 -7.73
C ALA A 324 -8.86 -10.56 -9.17
N LYS A 325 -8.30 -11.33 -10.11
CA LYS A 325 -8.78 -11.39 -11.50
C LYS A 325 -10.21 -11.93 -11.58
N GLN A 326 -10.51 -13.00 -10.85
CA GLN A 326 -11.80 -13.70 -10.89
C GLN A 326 -12.92 -12.93 -10.16
N ASP A 327 -12.63 -12.46 -8.94
CA ASP A 327 -13.65 -11.84 -8.08
C ASP A 327 -13.86 -10.36 -8.41
N LEU A 328 -12.79 -9.62 -8.72
CA LEU A 328 -12.83 -8.17 -8.95
C LEU A 328 -12.77 -7.79 -10.44
N GLY A 329 -12.43 -8.72 -11.33
CA GLY A 329 -12.11 -8.39 -12.72
C GLY A 329 -10.80 -7.59 -12.85
N TYR A 330 -9.93 -7.66 -11.85
CA TYR A 330 -8.70 -6.88 -11.84
C TYR A 330 -7.73 -7.35 -12.93
N GLN A 331 -7.19 -6.39 -13.67
CA GLN A 331 -6.01 -6.55 -14.50
C GLN A 331 -5.21 -5.24 -14.48
N PRO A 332 -3.88 -5.29 -14.55
CA PRO A 332 -3.07 -4.07 -14.63
C PRO A 332 -3.41 -3.31 -15.91
N LEU A 333 -3.77 -2.04 -15.78
CA LEU A 333 -4.09 -1.17 -16.92
C LEU A 333 -2.84 -0.48 -17.47
N ILE A 334 -1.84 -0.29 -16.61
CA ILE A 334 -0.53 0.27 -16.95
C ILE A 334 0.51 -0.84 -16.85
N SER A 335 1.20 -1.15 -17.95
CA SER A 335 2.32 -2.10 -17.93
C SER A 335 3.52 -1.53 -17.16
N LEU A 336 4.43 -2.40 -16.72
CA LEU A 336 5.69 -1.98 -16.11
C LEU A 336 6.45 -0.98 -17.00
N GLU A 337 6.49 -1.23 -18.31
CA GLU A 337 7.18 -0.34 -19.27
C GLU A 337 6.51 1.04 -19.35
N GLN A 338 5.20 1.09 -19.49
CA GLN A 338 4.44 2.35 -19.52
C GLN A 338 4.60 3.13 -18.20
N GLY A 339 4.58 2.43 -17.07
CA GLY A 339 4.82 3.03 -15.76
C GLY A 339 6.22 3.63 -15.63
N MET A 340 7.24 2.94 -16.16
CA MET A 340 8.63 3.45 -16.17
C MET A 340 8.81 4.67 -17.09
N GLN A 341 8.10 4.71 -18.22
CA GLN A 341 8.08 5.88 -19.10
C GLN A 341 7.44 7.10 -18.41
N LYS A 342 6.28 6.92 -17.75
CA LYS A 342 5.64 7.97 -16.95
C LYS A 342 6.52 8.43 -15.79
N LEU A 343 7.20 7.50 -15.13
CA LEU A 343 8.16 7.81 -14.07
C LEU A 343 9.31 8.68 -14.60
N LYS A 344 9.94 8.28 -15.72
CA LYS A 344 11.00 9.08 -16.36
C LYS A 344 10.52 10.50 -16.69
N GLN A 345 9.34 10.63 -17.30
CA GLN A 345 8.77 11.95 -17.60
C GLN A 345 8.57 12.80 -16.33
N SER A 346 8.09 12.21 -15.24
CA SER A 346 7.88 12.93 -13.98
C SER A 346 9.16 13.39 -13.28
N LEU A 347 10.29 12.70 -13.51
CA LEU A 347 11.58 13.03 -12.91
C LEU A 347 12.38 14.05 -13.72
N SER A 348 11.98 14.30 -14.97
CA SER A 348 12.59 15.29 -15.87
C SER A 348 11.98 16.69 -15.75
N ASN A 349 10.83 16.83 -15.08
CA ASN A 349 10.10 18.08 -14.88
C ASN A 349 10.35 18.64 -13.48
#